data_AF-A0A075URZ6-F1
#
_entry.id   AF-A0A075URZ6-F1
#
_cell.length_a   1.000
_cell.length_b   1.000
_cell.length_c   1.000
_cell.angle_alpha   90.00
_cell.angle_beta   90.00
_cell.angle_gamma   90.00
#
_symmetry.space_group_name_H-M   'P 1'
#
loop_
_entity.id
_entity.type
_entity.pdbx_description
1 polymer ?
#
loop_
_entity_poly.entity_id
_entity_poly.type
_entity_poly.pdbx_seq_one_letter_code
_entity_poly.pdbx_strand_id
1 'polypeptide(L)'
;MVVSFLDNADQSQRKRVAQAAVSHVKTSALADQRTVLAARLRTWAADPSEQRAYWVRQLGDLGDHIEQYLADPDTDVRVCAALAPNLAESATATNIITAALADAADRGIAEPDLYTLSELIDAVVARVDDFERIAAPAQAIIRQADWTGFDTTWGPLLLAAFNTPYDEQTKLSSAQRDTLTAMVANPKIWNYQIGNSLLVFRRAGLPFDREACDRITEQL
;
A
#
# COMPACT_ATOMS: atom_id res chain seq x y z
N MET A 1 -14.15 -25.98 17.56
CA MET A 1 -13.05 -26.31 16.64
C MET A 1 -13.21 -25.40 15.44
N VAL A 2 -12.30 -24.44 15.20
CA VAL A 2 -12.47 -23.45 14.11
C VAL A 2 -12.35 -24.12 12.73
N VAL A 3 -11.57 -25.22 12.66
CA VAL A 3 -11.28 -25.97 11.44
C VAL A 3 -12.50 -26.64 10.80
N SER A 4 -13.52 -27.06 11.58
CA SER A 4 -14.71 -27.73 11.02
C SER A 4 -15.56 -26.82 10.13
N PHE A 5 -15.44 -25.50 10.28
CA PHE A 5 -16.15 -24.53 9.45
C PHE A 5 -15.40 -24.19 8.15
N LEU A 6 -14.14 -24.63 8.01
CA LEU A 6 -13.34 -24.45 6.81
C LEU A 6 -13.78 -25.39 5.68
N ASP A 7 -14.40 -26.53 6.00
CA ASP A 7 -14.87 -27.51 5.01
C ASP A 7 -16.24 -27.14 4.38
N ASN A 8 -16.73 -25.91 4.59
CA ASN A 8 -17.98 -25.43 4.01
C ASN A 8 -17.85 -25.27 2.48
N ALA A 9 -18.84 -25.71 1.70
CA ALA A 9 -18.84 -25.60 0.24
C ALA A 9 -18.96 -24.15 -0.27
N ASP A 10 -19.54 -23.23 0.51
CA ASP A 10 -19.66 -21.82 0.16
C ASP A 10 -18.34 -21.05 0.39
N GLN A 11 -17.72 -20.60 -0.70
CA GLN A 11 -16.48 -19.84 -0.70
C GLN A 11 -16.56 -18.56 0.14
N SER A 12 -17.69 -17.84 0.11
CA SER A 12 -17.86 -16.59 0.86
C SER A 12 -17.94 -16.84 2.37
N GLN A 13 -18.48 -17.98 2.78
CA GLN A 13 -18.46 -18.41 4.17
C GLN A 13 -17.06 -18.86 4.59
N ARG A 14 -16.34 -19.62 3.75
CA ARG A 14 -14.94 -19.99 4.01
C ARG A 14 -14.06 -18.77 4.24
N LYS A 15 -14.16 -17.73 3.41
CA LYS A 15 -13.36 -16.49 3.54
C LYS A 15 -13.58 -15.81 4.89
N ARG A 16 -14.84 -15.55 5.27
CA ARG A 16 -15.17 -14.91 6.56
C ARG A 16 -14.66 -15.71 7.76
N VAL A 17 -14.84 -17.03 7.73
CA VAL A 17 -14.35 -17.92 8.81
C VAL A 17 -12.82 -17.93 8.86
N ALA A 18 -12.15 -18.01 7.71
CA ALA A 18 -10.70 -18.00 7.63
C ALA A 18 -10.12 -16.68 8.13
N GLN A 19 -10.67 -15.53 7.75
CA GLN A 19 -10.23 -14.22 8.23
C GLN A 19 -10.31 -14.10 9.76
N ALA A 20 -11.42 -14.55 10.34
CA ALA A 20 -11.58 -14.60 11.79
C ALA A 20 -10.57 -15.56 12.42
N ALA A 21 -10.38 -16.75 11.84
CA ALA A 21 -9.41 -17.73 12.31
C ALA A 21 -7.97 -17.18 12.30
N VAL A 22 -7.55 -16.55 11.19
CA VAL A 22 -6.24 -15.92 11.02
C VAL A 22 -6.02 -14.83 12.07
N SER A 23 -7.02 -14.00 12.32
CA SER A 23 -6.95 -12.96 13.35
C SER A 23 -6.82 -13.56 14.77
N HIS A 24 -7.52 -14.66 15.05
CA HIS A 24 -7.51 -15.31 16.36
C HIS A 24 -6.25 -16.14 16.65
N VAL A 25 -5.66 -16.81 15.67
CA VAL A 25 -4.42 -17.60 15.88
C VAL A 25 -3.18 -16.73 16.12
N LYS A 26 -3.28 -15.40 15.94
CA LYS A 26 -2.29 -14.43 16.44
C LYS A 26 -2.28 -14.35 17.98
N THR A 27 -3.29 -14.89 18.66
CA THR A 27 -3.32 -15.05 20.12
C THR A 27 -2.81 -16.43 20.54
N SER A 28 -2.10 -16.50 21.67
CA SER A 28 -1.41 -17.73 22.12
C SER A 28 -2.33 -18.93 22.35
N ALA A 29 -3.62 -18.70 22.62
CA ALA A 29 -4.60 -19.75 22.92
C ALA A 29 -4.91 -20.69 21.75
N LEU A 30 -4.58 -20.31 20.52
CA LEU A 30 -4.89 -21.08 19.30
C LEU A 30 -3.65 -21.30 18.41
N ALA A 31 -2.44 -21.09 18.94
CA ALA A 31 -1.19 -21.24 18.20
C ALA A 31 -1.05 -22.65 17.57
N ASP A 32 -1.50 -23.69 18.27
CA ASP A 32 -1.47 -25.08 17.79
C ASP A 32 -2.33 -25.33 16.54
N GLN A 33 -3.29 -24.44 16.24
CA GLN A 33 -4.14 -24.54 15.06
C GLN A 33 -3.53 -23.86 13.83
N ARG A 34 -2.44 -23.09 13.97
CA ARG A 34 -1.81 -22.33 12.87
C ARG A 34 -1.35 -23.24 11.73
N THR A 35 -0.71 -24.37 12.05
CA THR A 35 -0.23 -25.32 11.03
C THR A 35 -1.37 -25.95 10.24
N VAL A 36 -2.47 -26.32 10.91
CA VAL A 36 -3.64 -26.92 10.26
C VAL A 36 -4.35 -25.90 9.36
N LEU A 37 -4.52 -24.67 9.85
CA LEU A 37 -5.09 -23.58 9.08
C LEU A 37 -4.24 -23.26 7.86
N ALA A 38 -2.93 -23.10 8.02
CA ALA A 38 -2.00 -22.86 6.91
C ALA A 38 -2.06 -23.98 5.87
N ALA A 39 -2.09 -25.25 6.27
CA ALA A 39 -2.24 -26.37 5.34
C ALA A 39 -3.52 -26.27 4.49
N ARG A 40 -4.66 -25.89 5.09
CA ARG A 40 -5.92 -25.69 4.37
C ARG A 40 -5.85 -24.51 3.40
N LEU A 41 -5.32 -23.38 3.84
CA LEU A 41 -5.18 -22.19 3.00
C LEU A 41 -4.26 -22.45 1.79
N ARG A 42 -3.19 -23.23 1.96
CA ARG A 42 -2.32 -23.64 0.84
C ARG A 42 -3.07 -24.48 -0.20
N THR A 43 -3.98 -25.36 0.22
CA THR A 43 -4.82 -26.11 -0.72
C THR A 43 -5.67 -25.18 -1.58
N TRP A 44 -6.32 -24.17 -0.98
CA TRP A 44 -7.12 -23.21 -1.75
C TRP A 44 -6.28 -22.24 -2.58
N ALA A 45 -5.09 -21.85 -2.10
CA ALA A 45 -4.17 -21.01 -2.87
C ALA A 45 -3.62 -21.73 -4.13
N ALA A 46 -3.62 -23.07 -4.13
CA ALA A 46 -3.20 -23.88 -5.27
C ALA A 46 -4.35 -24.20 -6.26
N ASP A 47 -5.61 -23.96 -5.89
CA ASP A 47 -6.78 -24.28 -6.71
C ASP A 47 -7.17 -23.12 -7.64
N PRO A 48 -7.12 -23.28 -8.97
CA PRO A 48 -7.51 -22.24 -9.92
C PRO A 48 -8.98 -21.82 -9.87
N SER A 49 -9.85 -22.63 -9.26
CA SER A 49 -11.27 -22.28 -9.07
C SER A 49 -11.52 -21.37 -7.86
N GLU A 50 -10.49 -21.14 -7.04
CA GLU A 50 -10.54 -20.31 -5.84
C GLU A 50 -10.03 -18.89 -6.11
N GLN A 51 -10.36 -17.92 -5.23
CA GLN A 51 -9.70 -16.60 -5.24
C GLN A 51 -8.32 -16.72 -4.61
N ARG A 52 -7.35 -17.24 -5.37
CA ARG A 52 -6.01 -17.62 -4.90
C ARG A 52 -5.29 -16.49 -4.18
N ALA A 53 -5.36 -15.26 -4.70
CA ALA A 53 -4.72 -14.08 -4.12
C ALA A 53 -5.15 -13.84 -2.67
N TYR A 54 -6.45 -13.98 -2.39
CA TYR A 54 -7.01 -13.86 -1.05
C TYR A 54 -6.37 -14.87 -0.08
N TRP A 55 -6.26 -16.13 -0.50
CA TRP A 55 -5.70 -17.19 0.34
C TRP A 55 -4.20 -17.01 0.58
N VAL A 56 -3.46 -16.53 -0.42
CA VAL A 56 -2.04 -16.16 -0.28
C VAL A 56 -1.86 -14.99 0.69
N ARG A 57 -2.74 -13.98 0.66
CA ARG A 57 -2.73 -12.90 1.65
C ARG A 57 -2.93 -13.45 3.06
N GLN A 58 -3.91 -14.34 3.26
CA GLN A 58 -4.15 -14.96 4.56
C GLN A 58 -2.95 -15.79 5.04
N LEU A 59 -2.25 -16.50 4.15
CA LEU A 59 -1.00 -17.21 4.48
C LEU A 59 0.11 -16.26 4.93
N GLY A 60 0.26 -15.10 4.27
CA GLY A 60 1.19 -14.06 4.67
C GLY A 60 0.86 -13.44 6.03
N ASP A 61 -0.42 -13.20 6.31
CA ASP A 61 -0.89 -12.73 7.62
C ASP A 61 -0.66 -13.74 8.75
N LEU A 62 -0.61 -15.03 8.41
CA LEU A 62 -0.18 -16.12 9.27
C LEU A 62 1.33 -16.27 9.34
N GLY A 63 2.14 -15.41 8.73
CA GLY A 63 3.59 -15.50 8.71
C GLY A 63 4.12 -16.82 8.16
N ASP A 64 3.44 -17.39 7.17
CA ASP A 64 3.87 -18.60 6.48
C ASP A 64 4.94 -18.30 5.42
N HIS A 65 5.67 -19.32 4.99
CA HIS A 65 6.62 -19.24 3.88
C HIS A 65 5.87 -19.20 2.55
N ILE A 66 5.85 -18.03 1.92
CA ILE A 66 5.08 -17.75 0.70
C ILE A 66 5.93 -17.17 -0.43
N GLU A 67 7.25 -17.24 -0.33
CA GLU A 67 8.22 -16.71 -1.29
C GLU A 67 7.97 -17.20 -2.72
N GLN A 68 7.53 -18.46 -2.85
CA GLN A 68 7.19 -19.09 -4.13
C GLN A 68 6.08 -18.35 -4.91
N TYR A 69 5.16 -17.67 -4.21
CA TYR A 69 4.06 -16.93 -4.84
C TYR A 69 4.51 -15.60 -5.45
N LEU A 70 5.73 -15.12 -5.18
CA LEU A 70 6.29 -13.95 -5.85
C LEU A 70 6.52 -14.19 -7.36
N ALA A 71 6.58 -15.46 -7.79
CA ALA A 71 6.74 -15.86 -9.19
C ALA A 71 5.43 -16.37 -9.83
N ASP A 72 4.28 -16.20 -9.16
CA ASP A 72 2.99 -16.66 -9.69
C ASP A 72 2.64 -15.95 -11.00
N PRO A 73 2.00 -16.59 -11.99
CA PRO A 73 1.53 -15.91 -13.20
C PRO A 73 0.47 -14.83 -12.92
N ASP A 74 -0.33 -14.99 -11.87
CA ASP A 74 -1.37 -14.03 -11.48
C ASP A 74 -0.78 -12.83 -10.71
N THR A 75 -1.07 -11.61 -11.19
CA THR A 75 -0.57 -10.36 -10.59
C THR A 75 -1.08 -10.18 -9.17
N ASP A 76 -2.35 -10.45 -8.89
CA ASP A 76 -2.91 -10.22 -7.56
C ASP A 76 -2.34 -11.20 -6.54
N VAL A 77 -2.03 -12.43 -6.97
CA VAL A 77 -1.31 -13.41 -6.15
C VAL A 77 0.08 -12.89 -5.80
N ARG A 78 0.83 -12.35 -6.78
CA ARG A 78 2.16 -11.77 -6.53
C ARG A 78 2.10 -10.58 -5.57
N VAL A 79 1.13 -9.68 -5.74
CA VAL A 79 0.97 -8.50 -4.87
C VAL A 79 0.59 -8.91 -3.45
N CYS A 80 -0.38 -9.82 -3.30
CA CYS A 80 -0.78 -10.34 -1.99
C CYS A 80 0.38 -11.03 -1.26
N ALA A 81 1.22 -11.78 -1.99
CA ALA A 81 2.44 -12.36 -1.43
C ALA A 81 3.45 -11.28 -1.02
N ALA A 82 3.74 -10.33 -1.90
CA ALA A 82 4.73 -9.28 -1.67
C ALA A 82 4.39 -8.39 -0.46
N LEU A 83 3.11 -8.17 -0.17
CA LEU A 83 2.65 -7.39 0.97
C LEU A 83 2.85 -8.11 2.33
N ALA A 84 3.17 -9.41 2.35
CA ALA A 84 3.32 -10.14 3.60
C ALA A 84 4.48 -9.58 4.47
N PRO A 85 4.31 -9.45 5.79
CA PRO A 85 5.32 -8.85 6.67
C PRO A 85 6.68 -9.56 6.67
N ASN A 86 6.69 -10.90 6.53
CA ASN A 86 7.94 -11.68 6.47
C ASN A 86 8.73 -11.46 5.17
N LEU A 87 8.15 -10.80 4.17
CA LEU A 87 8.81 -10.45 2.91
C LEU A 87 9.09 -8.94 2.79
N ALA A 88 9.01 -8.17 3.88
CA ALA A 88 9.27 -6.73 3.88
C ALA A 88 10.67 -6.37 3.35
N GLU A 89 11.68 -7.18 3.71
CA GLU A 89 13.09 -6.99 3.29
C GLU A 89 13.41 -7.60 1.93
N SER A 90 12.44 -8.20 1.23
CA SER A 90 12.67 -8.84 -0.07
C SER A 90 12.66 -7.80 -1.19
N ALA A 91 13.80 -7.63 -1.86
CA ALA A 91 13.92 -6.75 -3.03
C ALA A 91 12.91 -7.12 -4.15
N THR A 92 12.66 -8.42 -4.35
CA THR A 92 11.66 -8.90 -5.31
C THR A 92 10.25 -8.47 -4.92
N ALA A 93 9.89 -8.59 -3.64
CA ALA A 93 8.60 -8.14 -3.14
C ALA A 93 8.45 -6.61 -3.30
N THR A 94 9.47 -5.83 -2.96
CA THR A 94 9.48 -4.38 -3.13
C THR A 94 9.29 -3.97 -4.60
N ASN A 95 9.91 -4.69 -5.54
CA ASN A 95 9.74 -4.44 -6.97
C ASN A 95 8.30 -4.73 -7.43
N ILE A 96 7.69 -5.81 -6.94
CA ILE A 96 6.29 -6.15 -7.24
C ILE A 96 5.34 -5.06 -6.73
N ILE A 97 5.52 -4.58 -5.50
CA ILE A 97 4.67 -3.53 -4.92
C ILE A 97 4.87 -2.20 -5.66
N THR A 98 6.12 -1.86 -6.01
CA THR A 98 6.42 -0.66 -6.82
C THR A 98 5.71 -0.72 -8.18
N ALA A 99 5.75 -1.87 -8.85
CA ALA A 99 5.05 -2.07 -10.12
C ALA A 99 3.53 -2.01 -9.96
N ALA A 100 2.98 -2.58 -8.88
CA ALA A 100 1.55 -2.51 -8.58
C ALA A 100 1.10 -1.09 -8.26
N LEU A 101 1.92 -0.28 -7.56
CA LEU A 101 1.64 1.13 -7.34
C LEU A 101 1.58 1.90 -8.68
N ALA A 102 2.46 1.59 -9.62
CA ALA A 102 2.44 2.20 -10.94
C ALA A 102 1.18 1.86 -11.73
N ASP A 103 0.78 0.59 -11.77
CA ASP A 103 -0.47 0.18 -12.42
C ASP A 103 -1.70 0.82 -11.74
N ALA A 104 -1.71 0.87 -10.40
CA ALA A 104 -2.78 1.50 -9.63
C ALA A 104 -2.87 3.01 -9.88
N ALA A 105 -1.75 3.70 -10.11
CA ALA A 105 -1.75 5.12 -10.45
C ALA A 105 -2.38 5.40 -11.83
N ASP A 106 -2.23 4.46 -12.76
CA ASP A 106 -2.75 4.56 -14.13
C ASP A 106 -4.22 4.12 -14.23
N ARG A 107 -4.62 3.07 -13.51
CA ARG A 107 -5.89 2.36 -13.71
C ARG A 107 -6.77 2.27 -12.45
N GLY A 108 -6.26 2.62 -11.29
CA GLY A 108 -6.89 2.35 -10.00
C GLY A 108 -6.73 0.89 -9.56
N ILE A 109 -7.27 0.56 -8.38
CA ILE A 109 -7.26 -0.81 -7.85
C ILE A 109 -8.54 -1.53 -8.29
N ALA A 110 -8.38 -2.64 -9.02
CA ALA A 110 -9.52 -3.42 -9.51
C ALA A 110 -10.24 -4.20 -8.40
N GLU A 111 -9.49 -4.82 -7.48
CA GLU A 111 -10.03 -5.65 -6.39
C GLU A 111 -9.64 -5.09 -5.00
N PRO A 112 -10.33 -4.06 -4.50
CA PRO A 112 -9.98 -3.42 -3.22
C PRO A 112 -10.18 -4.33 -2.01
N ASP A 113 -10.89 -5.46 -2.16
CA ASP A 113 -11.06 -6.48 -1.13
C ASP A 113 -9.79 -7.30 -0.88
N LEU A 114 -8.82 -7.30 -1.82
CA LEU A 114 -7.56 -8.03 -1.70
C LEU A 114 -6.45 -7.17 -1.08
N TYR A 115 -6.33 -5.94 -1.55
CA TYR A 115 -5.40 -4.93 -1.05
C TYR A 115 -5.86 -3.55 -1.49
N THR A 116 -5.48 -2.53 -0.74
CA THR A 116 -5.86 -1.14 -1.00
C THR A 116 -4.69 -0.32 -1.54
N LEU A 117 -5.00 0.83 -2.15
CA LEU A 117 -3.98 1.79 -2.56
C LEU A 117 -3.14 2.28 -1.35
N SER A 118 -3.79 2.48 -0.20
CA SER A 118 -3.10 2.88 1.05
C SER A 118 -2.07 1.84 1.47
N GLU A 119 -2.41 0.55 1.40
CA GLU A 119 -1.46 -0.52 1.76
C GLU A 119 -0.27 -0.58 0.80
N LEU A 120 -0.48 -0.37 -0.50
CA LEU A 120 0.63 -0.28 -1.45
C LEU A 120 1.53 0.92 -1.14
N ILE A 121 0.95 2.09 -0.85
CA ILE A 121 1.67 3.31 -0.51
C ILE A 121 2.49 3.11 0.77
N ASP A 122 1.86 2.62 1.84
CA ASP A 122 2.52 2.36 3.11
C ASP A 122 3.68 1.38 2.93
N ALA A 123 3.48 0.32 2.15
CA ALA A 123 4.51 -0.67 1.89
C ALA A 123 5.67 -0.11 1.04
N VAL A 124 5.43 0.68 -0.01
CA VAL A 124 6.55 1.25 -0.78
C VAL A 124 7.30 2.31 0.02
N VAL A 125 6.59 3.19 0.73
CA VAL A 125 7.22 4.27 1.53
C VAL A 125 8.10 3.68 2.62
N ALA A 126 7.71 2.54 3.20
CA ALA A 126 8.51 1.85 4.21
C ALA A 126 9.72 1.09 3.64
N ARG A 127 9.71 0.71 2.36
CA ARG A 127 10.69 -0.22 1.76
C ARG A 127 11.61 0.39 0.70
N VAL A 128 11.31 1.60 0.25
CA VAL A 128 12.05 2.28 -0.81
C VAL A 128 12.87 3.42 -0.20
N ASP A 129 14.19 3.27 -0.24
CA ASP A 129 15.12 4.30 0.28
C ASP A 129 15.21 5.53 -0.64
N ASP A 130 14.91 5.36 -1.93
CA ASP A 130 15.01 6.40 -2.96
C ASP A 130 13.64 6.68 -3.59
N PHE A 131 13.06 7.84 -3.24
CA PHE A 131 11.76 8.27 -3.73
C PHE A 131 11.70 8.37 -5.26
N GLU A 132 12.82 8.60 -5.96
CA GLU A 132 12.85 8.64 -7.43
C GLU A 132 12.30 7.34 -8.06
N ARG A 133 12.40 6.20 -7.37
CA ARG A 133 11.85 4.92 -7.82
C ARG A 133 10.32 4.89 -7.90
N ILE A 134 9.65 5.76 -7.14
CA ILE A 134 8.18 5.85 -7.08
C ILE A 134 7.65 7.24 -7.43
N ALA A 135 8.51 8.17 -7.88
CA ALA A 135 8.13 9.56 -8.09
C ALA A 135 7.01 9.71 -9.14
N ALA A 136 7.17 9.07 -10.30
CA ALA A 136 6.18 9.14 -11.38
C ALA A 136 4.76 8.64 -10.94
N PRO A 137 4.61 7.43 -10.37
CA PRO A 137 3.30 6.99 -9.90
C PRO A 137 2.77 7.80 -8.72
N ALA A 138 3.64 8.25 -7.81
CA ALA A 138 3.25 9.12 -6.70
C ALA A 138 2.62 10.43 -7.20
N GLN A 139 3.26 11.07 -8.18
CA GLN A 139 2.75 12.29 -8.80
C GLN A 139 1.43 12.07 -9.53
N ALA A 140 1.25 10.93 -10.20
CA ALA A 140 -0.01 10.58 -10.86
C ALA A 140 -1.15 10.41 -9.86
N ILE A 141 -0.91 9.74 -8.73
CA ILE A 141 -1.86 9.61 -7.62
C ILE A 141 -2.21 10.99 -7.06
N ILE A 142 -1.21 11.83 -6.78
CA ILE A 142 -1.40 13.19 -6.26
C ILE A 142 -2.26 14.04 -7.19
N ARG A 143 -2.06 13.96 -8.52
CA ARG A 143 -2.87 14.71 -9.50
C ARG A 143 -4.35 14.33 -9.49
N GLN A 144 -4.66 13.08 -9.16
CA GLN A 144 -6.03 12.55 -9.16
C GLN A 144 -6.69 12.58 -7.78
N ALA A 145 -5.90 12.79 -6.72
CA ALA A 145 -6.35 12.73 -5.34
C ALA A 145 -7.50 13.71 -5.06
N ASP A 146 -8.37 13.31 -4.12
CA ASP A 146 -9.36 14.19 -3.52
C ASP A 146 -8.79 14.87 -2.26
N TRP A 147 -9.55 15.77 -1.64
CA TRP A 147 -9.19 16.38 -0.36
C TRP A 147 -9.08 15.34 0.77
N THR A 148 -9.77 14.20 0.64
CA THR A 148 -9.67 13.05 1.55
C THR A 148 -8.39 12.23 1.30
N GLY A 149 -7.98 11.43 2.28
CA GLY A 149 -6.82 10.54 2.12
C GLY A 149 -5.47 11.20 2.39
N PHE A 150 -5.45 12.37 3.03
CA PHE A 150 -4.21 13.04 3.44
C PHE A 150 -3.37 12.20 4.42
N ASP A 151 -3.98 11.25 5.12
CA ASP A 151 -3.34 10.37 6.09
C ASP A 151 -2.88 9.03 5.48
N THR A 152 -3.43 8.65 4.33
CA THR A 152 -3.35 7.27 3.80
C THR A 152 -2.93 7.19 2.33
N THR A 153 -3.06 8.26 1.54
CA THR A 153 -2.73 8.25 0.11
C THR A 153 -1.73 9.34 -0.27
N TRP A 154 -2.19 10.55 -0.58
CA TRP A 154 -1.31 11.59 -1.12
C TRP A 154 -0.37 12.20 -0.07
N GLY A 155 -0.75 12.22 1.20
CA GLY A 155 0.08 12.81 2.25
C GLY A 155 1.33 11.99 2.58
N PRO A 156 1.25 10.66 2.76
CA PRO A 156 2.43 9.81 2.87
C PRO A 156 3.40 9.96 1.69
N LEU A 157 2.90 10.10 0.47
CA LEU A 157 3.72 10.32 -0.72
C LEU A 157 4.42 11.68 -0.70
N LEU A 158 3.73 12.74 -0.26
CA LEU A 158 4.35 14.06 -0.07
C LEU A 158 5.46 13.98 0.98
N LEU A 159 5.22 13.33 2.12
CA LEU A 159 6.21 13.19 3.18
C LEU A 159 7.40 12.32 2.76
N ALA A 160 7.20 11.36 1.86
CA ALA A 160 8.29 10.59 1.28
C ALA A 160 9.16 11.45 0.34
N ALA A 161 8.55 12.30 -0.48
CA ALA A 161 9.28 13.24 -1.34
C ALA A 161 10.07 14.30 -0.53
N PHE A 162 9.50 14.73 0.60
CA PHE A 162 10.09 15.70 1.53
C PHE A 162 10.44 15.02 2.87
N ASN A 163 11.21 13.92 2.78
CA ASN A 163 11.68 13.17 3.95
C ASN A 163 12.55 14.01 4.90
N THR A 164 13.18 15.06 4.36
CA THR A 164 13.73 16.20 5.08
C THR A 164 12.84 17.40 4.80
N PRO A 165 12.37 18.13 5.84
CA PRO A 165 11.54 19.31 5.64
C PRO A 165 12.20 20.32 4.70
N TYR A 166 11.39 20.90 3.81
CA TYR A 166 11.84 21.95 2.91
C TYR A 166 12.42 23.14 3.69
N ASP A 167 13.54 23.65 3.20
CA ASP A 167 14.21 24.87 3.64
C ASP A 167 14.37 25.76 2.41
N GLU A 168 13.93 27.01 2.51
CA GLU A 168 14.01 28.02 1.44
C GLU A 168 15.44 28.25 0.93
N GLN A 169 16.46 27.92 1.74
CA GLN A 169 17.86 28.02 1.35
C GLN A 169 18.34 26.85 0.48
N THR A 170 17.57 25.76 0.41
CA THR A 170 17.94 24.52 -0.27
C THR A 170 17.19 24.39 -1.59
N LYS A 171 17.93 24.10 -2.67
CA LYS A 171 17.33 23.85 -3.98
C LYS A 171 16.60 22.51 -3.99
N LEU A 172 15.36 22.50 -4.47
CA LEU A 172 14.60 21.27 -4.66
C LEU A 172 15.25 20.32 -5.67
N SER A 173 15.22 19.03 -5.37
CA SER A 173 15.50 17.98 -6.36
C SER A 173 14.46 17.99 -7.50
N SER A 174 14.73 17.24 -8.57
CA SER A 174 13.75 16.99 -9.65
C SER A 174 12.45 16.41 -9.09
N ALA A 175 12.52 15.28 -8.37
CA ALA A 175 11.32 14.65 -7.83
C ALA A 175 10.55 15.52 -6.84
N GLN A 176 11.23 16.29 -5.98
CA GLN A 176 10.57 17.21 -5.06
C GLN A 176 9.79 18.29 -5.81
N ARG A 177 10.44 18.91 -6.81
CA ARG A 177 9.80 19.93 -7.66
C ARG A 177 8.61 19.34 -8.40
N ASP A 178 8.77 18.21 -9.06
CA ASP A 178 7.70 17.60 -9.86
C ASP A 178 6.53 17.12 -9.00
N THR A 179 6.81 16.66 -7.77
CA THR A 179 5.78 16.32 -6.78
C THR A 179 5.03 17.56 -6.31
N LEU A 180 5.73 18.65 -6.02
CA LEU A 180 5.11 19.92 -5.64
C LEU A 180 4.28 20.51 -6.78
N THR A 181 4.78 20.45 -8.02
CA THR A 181 4.05 20.82 -9.23
C THR A 181 2.78 19.99 -9.40
N ALA A 182 2.83 18.67 -9.16
CA ALA A 182 1.65 17.81 -9.19
C ALA A 182 0.60 18.22 -8.14
N MET A 183 1.03 18.64 -6.94
CA MET A 183 0.15 19.16 -5.90
C MET A 183 -0.47 20.50 -6.27
N VAL A 184 0.32 21.44 -6.78
CA VAL A 184 -0.16 22.75 -7.23
C VAL A 184 -1.15 22.61 -8.38
N ALA A 185 -0.96 21.65 -9.27
CA ALA A 185 -1.87 21.37 -10.37
C ALA A 185 -3.24 20.82 -9.91
N ASN A 186 -3.33 20.21 -8.72
CA ASN A 186 -4.57 19.65 -8.19
C ASN A 186 -5.23 20.60 -7.17
N PRO A 187 -6.28 21.36 -7.53
CA PRO A 187 -6.93 22.28 -6.60
C PRO A 187 -7.67 21.58 -5.44
N LYS A 188 -8.03 20.30 -5.55
CA LYS A 188 -8.86 19.61 -4.56
C LYS A 188 -8.16 19.43 -3.21
N ILE A 189 -6.85 19.19 -3.20
CA ILE A 189 -6.08 18.91 -1.97
C ILE A 189 -5.90 20.14 -1.08
N TRP A 190 -6.18 21.34 -1.60
CA TRP A 190 -6.06 22.63 -0.89
C TRP A 190 -7.33 23.02 -0.13
N ASN A 191 -8.14 22.05 0.28
CA ASN A 191 -9.38 22.33 1.01
C ASN A 191 -9.09 22.77 2.46
N TYR A 192 -9.12 24.09 2.69
CA TYR A 192 -8.87 24.74 3.98
C TYR A 192 -9.89 24.42 5.08
N GLN A 193 -11.04 23.81 4.75
CA GLN A 193 -12.06 23.47 5.74
C GLN A 193 -11.65 22.29 6.64
N ILE A 194 -10.54 21.62 6.32
CA ILE A 194 -10.07 20.43 7.03
C ILE A 194 -8.65 20.69 7.52
N GLY A 195 -8.55 21.08 8.80
CA GLY A 195 -7.28 21.47 9.40
C GLY A 195 -6.22 20.36 9.51
N ASN A 196 -6.56 19.10 9.22
CA ASN A 196 -5.62 17.99 9.37
C ASN A 196 -4.65 17.87 8.20
N SER A 197 -5.02 18.29 6.98
CA SER A 197 -4.11 18.30 5.82
C SER A 197 -2.94 19.26 6.03
N LEU A 198 -3.16 20.40 6.72
CA LEU A 198 -2.12 21.34 7.14
C LEU A 198 -0.95 20.66 7.88
N LEU A 199 -1.21 19.60 8.66
CA LEU A 199 -0.16 18.90 9.39
C LEU A 199 0.82 18.18 8.45
N VAL A 200 0.35 17.69 7.31
CA VAL A 200 1.20 17.07 6.29
C VAL A 200 2.16 18.10 5.70
N PHE A 201 1.65 19.25 5.27
CA PHE A 201 2.46 20.35 4.73
C PHE A 201 3.48 20.86 5.74
N ARG A 202 3.05 21.08 6.99
CA ARG A 202 3.95 21.53 8.07
C ARG A 202 5.09 20.54 8.30
N ARG A 203 4.81 19.23 8.29
CA ARG A 203 5.84 18.19 8.45
C ARG A 203 6.81 18.15 7.27
N ALA A 204 6.32 18.42 6.06
CA ALA A 204 7.13 18.56 4.86
C ALA A 204 7.91 19.90 4.78
N GLY A 205 7.75 20.81 5.74
CA GLY A 205 8.35 22.15 5.70
C GLY A 205 7.72 23.09 4.66
N LEU A 206 6.55 22.73 4.13
CA LEU A 206 5.89 23.48 3.06
C LEU A 206 4.77 24.37 3.61
N PRO A 207 4.50 25.52 2.97
CA PRO A 207 3.31 26.30 3.28
C PRO A 207 2.05 25.52 2.85
N PHE A 208 0.99 25.59 3.65
CA PHE A 208 -0.33 25.16 3.20
C PHE A 208 -1.03 26.30 2.48
N ASP A 209 -0.43 26.73 1.37
CA ASP A 209 -0.95 27.76 0.47
C ASP A 209 -0.52 27.42 -0.95
N ARG A 210 -1.50 27.33 -1.87
CA ARG A 210 -1.25 26.86 -3.23
C ARG A 210 -0.34 27.79 -4.02
N GLU A 211 -0.53 29.10 -3.90
CA GLU A 211 0.27 30.09 -4.63
C GLU A 211 1.69 30.19 -4.06
N ALA A 212 1.84 30.03 -2.75
CA ALA A 212 3.16 29.95 -2.12
C ALA A 212 3.94 28.72 -2.60
N CYS A 213 3.28 27.56 -2.69
CA CYS A 213 3.89 26.37 -3.26
C CYS A 213 4.21 26.51 -4.76
N ASP A 214 3.37 27.18 -5.54
CA ASP A 214 3.63 27.47 -6.95
C ASP A 214 4.92 28.28 -7.12
N ARG A 215 5.07 29.37 -6.35
CA ARG A 215 6.30 30.18 -6.34
C ARG A 215 7.56 29.38 -5.97
N ILE A 216 7.45 28.42 -5.06
CA ILE A 216 8.58 27.53 -4.71
C ILE A 216 8.99 26.68 -5.91
N THR A 217 8.06 26.22 -6.75
CA THR A 217 8.39 25.43 -7.96
C THR A 217 9.10 26.25 -9.03
N GLU A 218 8.86 27.56 -9.08
CA GLU A 218 9.44 28.50 -10.06
C GLU A 218 10.85 29.00 -9.68
N GLN A 219 11.26 28.89 -8.43
CA GLN A 219 12.60 29.29 -7.97
C GLN A 219 13.68 28.32 -8.52
N LEU A 220 14.26 28.69 -9.66
CA LEU A 220 15.34 27.96 -10.34
C LEU A 220 16.68 28.71 -10.33
#